data_AF-A0A7C1VZU3-F1
#
_entry.id   AF-A0A7C1VZU3-F1
#
_cell.length_a   1.000
_cell.length_b   1.000
_cell.length_c   1.000
_cell.angle_alpha   90.00
_cell.angle_beta   90.00
_cell.angle_gamma   90.00
#
_symmetry.space_group_name_H-M   'P 1'
#
loop_
_entity.id
_entity.type
_entity.pdbx_description
1 polymer ?
#
loop_
_entity_poly.entity_id
_entity_poly.type
_entity_poly.pdbx_seq_one_letter_code
_entity_poly.pdbx_strand_id
1 'polypeptide(L)'
;AQNSQTPMEICINALTEARRRGYDAIIIDTAGRLHIDEKMMDELKQLKERLMPQEILLVADAMTGQDAVNIAKTFNQALGITGVILTKMEGDARGGAALSIKAVTQKPIKFVGVGEKLNALEVFYPDRVASRILGMGDILSLIEKAEETMDVQKAKELERKIRKSEFTLEDFRDQLRRIRKMGSLEQILSMIPGLSQMKQFKNLQIDERELVRIEAIINSMTKEERLRPEIINGKRRKRIAYGSGTTVQEINRLLKNYNETKKMIKSFTKKGKKGKRINLIDFFH
;
A
#
# COMPACT_ATOMS: atom_id res chain seq x y z
N ALA A 1 39.78 -18.44 22.06
CA ALA A 1 39.71 -17.20 22.86
C ALA A 1 38.51 -16.40 22.35
N GLN A 2 37.53 -16.13 23.21
CA GLN A 2 36.33 -15.38 22.85
C GLN A 2 36.73 -13.94 22.47
N ASN A 3 36.39 -13.53 21.24
CA ASN A 3 36.41 -12.14 20.80
C ASN A 3 35.40 -11.36 21.65
N SER A 4 35.80 -10.88 22.83
CA SER A 4 34.94 -10.09 23.69
C SER A 4 35.02 -8.61 23.31
N GLN A 5 34.60 -8.27 22.08
CA GLN A 5 34.43 -6.87 21.72
C GLN A 5 33.25 -6.29 22.48
N THR A 6 33.44 -5.12 23.09
CA THR A 6 32.36 -4.43 23.79
C THR A 6 31.40 -3.79 22.78
N PRO A 7 30.10 -3.59 23.10
CA PRO A 7 29.17 -2.89 22.20
C PRO A 7 29.68 -1.50 21.79
N MET A 8 30.39 -0.81 22.69
CA MET A 8 31.08 0.43 22.40
C MET A 8 32.13 0.29 21.28
N GLU A 9 33.02 -0.69 21.38
CA GLU A 9 34.06 -0.95 20.37
C GLU A 9 33.44 -1.28 19.01
N ILE A 10 32.38 -2.09 18.99
CA ILE A 10 31.65 -2.44 17.77
C ILE A 10 31.10 -1.19 17.10
N CYS A 11 30.44 -0.31 17.86
CA CYS A 11 29.86 0.93 17.32
C CYS A 11 30.93 1.91 16.81
N ILE A 12 32.04 2.07 17.52
CA ILE A 12 33.16 2.94 17.09
C ILE A 12 33.79 2.41 15.80
N ASN A 13 34.01 1.10 15.72
CA ASN A 13 34.57 0.46 14.53
C ASN A 13 33.62 0.60 13.33
N ALA A 14 32.31 0.39 13.54
CA ALA A 14 31.29 0.58 12.51
C ALA A 14 31.25 2.03 11.99
N LEU A 15 31.31 3.02 12.89
CA LEU A 15 31.35 4.43 12.51
C LEU A 15 32.61 4.79 11.71
N THR A 16 33.76 4.24 12.10
CA THR A 16 35.04 4.45 11.41
C THR A 16 35.01 3.86 10.00
N GLU A 17 34.51 2.63 9.87
CA GLU A 17 34.36 1.95 8.58
C GLU A 17 33.34 2.67 7.68
N ALA A 18 32.23 3.15 8.25
CA ALA A 18 31.23 3.88 7.50
C ALA A 18 31.77 5.19 6.91
N ARG A 19 32.57 5.93 7.70
CA ARG A 19 33.29 7.12 7.21
C ARG A 19 34.30 6.77 6.13
N ARG A 20 35.07 5.69 6.32
CA ARG A 20 36.08 5.23 5.34
C ARG A 20 35.47 4.85 4.00
N ARG A 21 34.27 4.25 4.01
CA ARG A 21 33.53 3.83 2.80
C ARG A 21 32.66 4.93 2.19
N GLY A 22 32.51 6.07 2.87
CA GLY A 22 31.66 7.17 2.38
C GLY A 22 30.16 6.86 2.43
N TYR A 23 29.69 6.12 3.44
CA TYR A 23 28.25 5.98 3.66
C TYR A 23 27.65 7.26 4.24
N ASP A 24 26.46 7.64 3.76
CA ASP A 24 25.73 8.83 4.23
C ASP A 24 25.01 8.61 5.57
N ALA A 25 24.64 7.36 5.87
CA ALA A 25 23.87 7.00 7.06
C ALA A 25 24.39 5.71 7.70
N ILE A 26 24.28 5.65 9.03
CA ILE A 26 24.54 4.46 9.83
C ILE A 26 23.35 4.24 10.77
N ILE A 27 22.87 3.00 10.84
CA ILE A 27 21.84 2.58 11.78
C ILE A 27 22.50 1.65 12.78
N ILE A 28 22.42 2.00 14.05
CA ILE A 28 22.95 1.20 15.16
C ILE A 28 21.74 0.58 15.86
N ASP A 29 21.60 -0.73 15.71
CA ASP A 29 20.59 -1.50 16.43
C ASP A 29 21.17 -1.92 17.79
N THR A 30 20.49 -1.52 18.86
CA THR A 30 20.90 -1.81 20.24
C THR A 30 20.03 -2.92 20.81
N ALA A 31 20.55 -3.71 21.74
CA ALA A 31 19.77 -4.76 22.39
C ALA A 31 18.48 -4.19 23.02
N GLY A 32 17.34 -4.81 22.70
CA GLY A 32 16.05 -4.49 23.31
C GLY A 32 15.85 -5.20 24.65
N ARG A 33 15.04 -4.62 25.55
CA ARG A 33 14.61 -5.26 26.80
C ARG A 33 13.18 -4.85 27.18
N LEU A 34 12.46 -5.79 27.81
CA LEU A 34 11.07 -5.59 28.27
C LEU A 34 10.96 -4.63 29.46
N HIS A 35 12.03 -4.50 30.25
CA HIS A 35 12.07 -3.65 31.42
C HIS A 35 13.32 -2.77 31.41
N ILE A 36 13.21 -1.58 32.01
CA ILE A 36 14.32 -0.64 32.15
C ILE A 36 15.32 -1.22 33.14
N ASP A 37 16.53 -1.50 32.67
CA ASP A 37 17.67 -1.96 33.46
C ASP A 37 18.68 -0.81 33.56
N GLU A 38 19.08 -0.44 34.78
CA GLU A 38 20.02 0.66 35.02
C GLU A 38 21.35 0.46 34.29
N LYS A 39 21.88 -0.77 34.28
CA LYS A 39 23.16 -1.06 33.62
C LYS A 39 23.09 -0.82 32.12
N MET A 40 21.96 -1.18 31.50
CA MET A 40 21.72 -0.96 30.09
C MET A 40 21.54 0.53 29.80
N MET A 41 20.81 1.26 30.64
CA MET A 41 20.64 2.70 30.48
C MET A 41 21.98 3.44 30.56
N ASP A 42 22.88 3.02 31.45
CA ASP A 42 24.21 3.59 31.56
C ASP A 42 25.09 3.26 30.35
N GLU A 43 25.00 2.04 29.82
CA GLU A 43 25.66 1.67 28.56
C GLU A 43 25.16 2.54 27.39
N LEU A 44 23.84 2.75 27.27
CA LEU A 44 23.25 3.60 26.23
C LEU A 44 23.65 5.07 26.38
N LYS A 45 23.78 5.59 27.61
CA LYS A 45 24.27 6.95 27.86
C LYS A 45 25.72 7.09 27.39
N GLN A 46 26.58 6.11 27.71
CA GLN A 46 27.97 6.10 27.24
C GLN A 46 28.04 6.07 25.72
N LEU A 47 27.23 5.21 25.07
CA LEU A 47 27.15 5.14 23.60
C LEU A 47 26.72 6.48 23.00
N LYS A 48 25.69 7.13 23.57
CA LYS A 48 25.23 8.45 23.13
C LYS A 48 26.34 9.49 23.23
N GLU A 49 27.03 9.57 24.37
CA GLU A 49 28.11 10.54 24.59
C GLU A 49 29.25 10.35 23.60
N ARG A 50 29.61 9.10 23.31
CA ARG A 50 30.74 8.79 22.44
C ARG A 50 30.43 8.91 20.96
N LEU A 51 29.24 8.49 20.54
CA LEU A 51 28.85 8.44 19.13
C LEU A 51 28.19 9.74 18.64
N MET A 52 27.64 10.53 19.57
CA MET A 52 26.93 11.79 19.27
C MET A 52 25.92 11.64 18.11
N PRO A 53 24.98 10.67 18.19
CA PRO A 53 24.05 10.41 17.08
C PRO A 53 23.15 11.62 16.81
N GLN A 54 22.87 11.91 15.54
CA GLN A 54 21.90 12.94 15.18
C GLN A 54 20.47 12.55 15.55
N GLU A 55 20.18 11.25 15.54
CA GLU A 55 18.85 10.69 15.76
C GLU A 55 18.93 9.53 16.76
N ILE A 56 18.05 9.56 17.76
CA ILE A 56 17.84 8.47 18.72
C ILE A 56 16.35 8.13 18.64
N LEU A 57 16.04 6.99 18.00
CA LEU A 57 14.68 6.55 17.76
C LEU A 57 14.29 5.47 18.77
N LEU A 58 13.24 5.72 19.56
CA LEU A 58 12.66 4.70 20.42
C LEU A 58 11.69 3.84 19.61
N VAL A 59 11.90 2.53 19.59
CA VAL A 59 10.95 1.58 19.02
C VAL A 59 10.04 1.08 20.13
N ALA A 60 8.74 1.37 20.03
CA ALA A 60 7.73 0.98 21.03
C ALA A 60 6.62 0.16 20.40
N ASP A 61 6.14 -0.85 21.12
CA ASP A 61 5.00 -1.66 20.71
C ASP A 61 3.69 -0.91 21.00
N ALA A 62 2.82 -0.78 20.01
CA ALA A 62 1.54 -0.12 20.19
C ALA A 62 0.55 -0.90 21.06
N MET A 63 0.75 -2.22 21.24
CA MET A 63 -0.12 -3.08 22.04
C MET A 63 0.14 -2.98 23.55
N THR A 64 1.33 -2.53 23.97
CA THR A 64 1.73 -2.54 25.39
C THR A 64 1.14 -1.38 26.21
N GLY A 65 0.37 -0.49 25.59
CA GLY A 65 -0.48 0.48 26.29
C GLY A 65 0.30 1.39 27.24
N GLN A 66 -0.02 1.34 28.54
CA GLN A 66 0.57 2.19 29.58
C GLN A 66 2.07 1.90 29.83
N ASP A 67 2.51 0.66 29.63
CA ASP A 67 3.92 0.30 29.84
C ASP A 67 4.81 0.97 28.80
N ALA A 68 4.34 1.08 27.55
CA ALA A 68 5.03 1.82 26.50
C ALA A 68 5.25 3.28 26.87
N VAL A 69 4.27 3.89 27.55
CA VAL A 69 4.34 5.30 27.99
C VAL A 69 5.42 5.49 29.05
N ASN A 70 5.50 4.60 30.03
CA ASN A 70 6.52 4.65 31.07
C ASN A 70 7.92 4.43 30.50
N ILE A 71 8.08 3.45 29.60
CA ILE A 71 9.35 3.21 28.90
C ILE A 71 9.75 4.46 28.11
N ALA A 72 8.82 5.02 27.33
CA ALA A 72 9.09 6.20 26.53
C ALA A 72 9.49 7.41 27.38
N LYS A 73 8.85 7.61 28.54
CA LYS A 73 9.22 8.65 29.50
C LYS A 73 10.66 8.50 29.96
N THR A 74 11.02 7.31 30.47
CA THR A 74 12.33 7.07 31.07
C THR A 74 13.45 7.15 30.03
N PHE A 75 13.25 6.57 28.85
CA PHE A 75 14.21 6.66 27.75
C PHE A 75 14.39 8.10 27.27
N ASN A 76 13.31 8.86 27.15
CA ASN A 76 13.39 10.27 26.77
C ASN A 76 14.14 11.10 27.83
N GLN A 77 13.91 10.85 29.11
CA GLN A 77 14.60 11.57 30.20
C GLN A 77 16.10 11.24 30.24
N ALA A 78 16.47 9.97 30.06
CA ALA A 78 17.86 9.54 30.15
C ALA A 78 18.67 9.82 28.88
N LEU A 79 18.09 9.59 27.70
CA LEU A 79 18.80 9.65 26.42
C LEU A 79 18.38 10.84 25.56
N GLY A 80 17.28 11.52 25.84
CA GLY A 80 16.79 12.63 25.03
C GLY A 80 16.47 12.19 23.60
N ILE A 81 15.54 11.23 23.46
CA ILE A 81 15.16 10.67 22.17
C ILE A 81 14.67 11.77 21.21
N THR A 82 14.86 11.57 19.91
CA THR A 82 14.51 12.53 18.86
C THR A 82 13.21 12.16 18.16
N GLY A 83 12.83 10.88 18.20
CA GLY A 83 11.58 10.40 17.63
C GLY A 83 11.21 9.01 18.14
N VAL A 84 10.01 8.58 17.76
CA VAL A 84 9.45 7.27 18.11
C VAL A 84 9.04 6.52 16.85
N ILE A 85 9.25 5.22 16.83
CA ILE A 85 8.68 4.28 15.87
C ILE A 85 7.69 3.39 16.62
N LEU A 86 6.45 3.30 16.14
CA LEU A 86 5.44 2.43 16.74
C LEU A 86 5.26 1.17 15.92
N THR A 87 5.50 0.01 16.50
CA THR A 87 5.30 -1.28 15.82
C THR A 87 3.93 -1.86 16.13
N LYS A 88 3.52 -2.85 15.33
CA LYS A 88 2.25 -3.56 15.48
C LYS A 88 1.05 -2.59 15.51
N MET A 89 1.01 -1.64 14.60
CA MET A 89 -0.11 -0.70 14.44
C MET A 89 -1.28 -1.27 13.62
N GLU A 90 -1.34 -2.60 13.46
CA GLU A 90 -2.40 -3.30 12.73
C GLU A 90 -3.67 -3.37 13.57
N GLY A 91 -4.63 -2.48 13.27
CA GLY A 91 -5.96 -2.45 13.88
C GLY A 91 -6.33 -1.11 14.52
N ASP A 92 -7.64 -0.86 14.64
CA ASP A 92 -8.20 0.45 14.98
C ASP A 92 -8.02 0.86 16.46
N ALA A 93 -7.82 -0.11 17.36
CA ALA A 93 -7.78 0.12 18.81
C ALA A 93 -6.43 0.64 19.35
N ARG A 94 -5.44 0.88 18.50
CA ARG A 94 -4.03 1.08 18.93
C ARG A 94 -3.54 2.54 18.90
N GLY A 95 -4.40 3.47 18.49
CA GLY A 95 -4.07 4.90 18.44
C GLY A 95 -3.85 5.58 19.81
N GLY A 96 -4.38 5.00 20.90
CA GLY A 96 -4.22 5.55 22.25
C GLY A 96 -2.78 5.52 22.77
N ALA A 97 -1.99 4.50 22.40
CA ALA A 97 -0.57 4.42 22.76
C ALA A 97 0.24 5.52 22.08
N ALA A 98 -0.04 5.79 20.79
CA ALA A 98 0.59 6.86 20.04
C ALA A 98 0.37 8.23 20.69
N LEU A 99 -0.88 8.54 21.06
CA LEU A 99 -1.24 9.79 21.71
C LEU A 99 -0.52 9.93 23.07
N SER A 100 -0.53 8.87 23.87
CA SER A 100 0.04 8.88 25.22
C SER A 100 1.57 9.04 25.20
N ILE A 101 2.26 8.35 24.30
CA ILE A 101 3.71 8.49 24.12
C ILE A 101 4.05 9.90 23.62
N LYS A 102 3.29 10.44 22.66
CA LYS A 102 3.50 11.81 22.18
C LYS A 102 3.30 12.82 23.29
N ALA A 103 2.28 12.67 24.13
CA ALA A 103 1.99 13.58 25.23
C ALA A 103 3.12 13.59 26.29
N VAL A 104 3.66 12.40 26.62
CA VAL A 104 4.69 12.27 27.66
C VAL A 104 6.10 12.61 27.17
N THR A 105 6.46 12.22 25.95
CA THR A 105 7.80 12.48 25.41
C THR A 105 7.91 13.85 24.75
N GLN A 106 6.79 14.38 24.25
CA GLN A 106 6.71 15.52 23.34
C GLN A 106 7.46 15.32 22.00
N LYS A 107 7.98 14.12 21.73
CA LYS A 107 8.76 13.81 20.52
C LYS A 107 7.87 13.33 19.38
N PRO A 108 8.21 13.61 18.11
CA PRO A 108 7.41 13.15 16.97
C PRO A 108 7.45 11.63 16.85
N ILE A 109 6.32 11.02 16.47
CA ILE A 109 6.31 9.65 15.94
C ILE A 109 6.66 9.78 14.46
N LYS A 110 7.72 9.11 14.03
CA LYS A 110 8.24 9.23 12.65
C LYS A 110 7.72 8.13 11.73
N PHE A 111 7.65 6.89 12.25
CA PHE A 111 7.26 5.72 11.48
C PHE A 111 6.32 4.80 12.26
N VAL A 112 5.57 3.99 11.52
CA VAL A 112 4.72 2.93 12.03
C VAL A 112 4.99 1.61 11.32
N GLY A 113 5.11 0.53 12.09
CA GLY A 113 5.13 -0.84 11.58
C GLY A 113 3.72 -1.40 11.51
N VAL A 114 3.24 -1.69 10.30
CA VAL A 114 1.91 -2.25 9.99
C VAL A 114 1.99 -3.70 9.50
N GLY A 115 3.08 -4.40 9.82
CA GLY A 115 3.33 -5.76 9.36
C GLY A 115 4.71 -6.26 9.77
N GLU A 116 4.96 -7.54 9.52
CA GLU A 116 6.25 -8.19 9.80
C GLU A 116 7.24 -8.12 8.62
N LYS A 117 6.75 -7.77 7.42
CA LYS A 117 7.57 -7.72 6.21
C LYS A 117 8.42 -6.45 6.18
N LEU A 118 9.55 -6.49 5.47
CA LEU A 118 10.45 -5.34 5.31
C LEU A 118 9.78 -4.11 4.71
N ASN A 119 8.74 -4.29 3.90
CA ASN A 119 7.98 -3.21 3.28
C ASN A 119 6.79 -2.72 4.14
N ALA A 120 6.66 -3.19 5.37
CA ALA A 120 5.56 -2.84 6.27
C ALA A 120 5.92 -1.73 7.27
N LEU A 121 6.99 -0.97 7.01
CA LEU A 121 7.34 0.25 7.74
C LEU A 121 6.87 1.46 6.94
N GLU A 122 5.91 2.20 7.47
CA GLU A 122 5.29 3.36 6.83
C GLU A 122 5.60 4.64 7.61
N VAL A 123 5.53 5.79 6.92
CA VAL A 123 5.62 7.11 7.58
C VAL A 123 4.40 7.33 8.46
N PHE A 124 4.60 7.86 9.67
CA PHE A 124 3.49 8.18 10.56
C PHE A 124 2.80 9.47 10.14
N TYR A 125 1.48 9.38 9.92
CA TYR A 125 0.62 10.52 9.66
C TYR A 125 -0.41 10.67 10.79
N PRO A 126 -0.31 11.73 11.62
CA PRO A 126 -1.22 11.94 12.76
C PRO A 126 -2.69 11.92 12.36
N ASP A 127 -3.01 12.56 11.24
CA ASP A 127 -4.38 12.70 10.73
C ASP A 127 -5.01 11.35 10.37
N ARG A 128 -4.22 10.37 9.90
CA ARG A 128 -4.70 9.01 9.61
C ARG A 128 -5.09 8.28 10.87
N VAL A 129 -4.22 8.36 11.88
CA VAL A 129 -4.48 7.71 13.16
C VAL A 129 -5.67 8.35 13.85
N ALA A 130 -5.79 9.68 13.84
CA ALA A 130 -6.96 10.39 14.34
C ALA A 130 -8.24 9.96 13.60
N SER A 131 -8.22 9.88 12.26
CA SER A 131 -9.38 9.49 11.46
C SER A 131 -9.80 8.03 11.71
N ARG A 132 -8.85 7.11 11.91
CA ARG A 132 -9.12 5.72 12.29
C ARG A 132 -9.73 5.63 13.68
N ILE A 133 -9.19 6.35 14.67
CA ILE A 133 -9.74 6.40 16.04
C ILE A 133 -11.17 6.94 16.04
N LEU A 134 -11.42 7.99 15.25
CA LEU A 134 -12.74 8.63 15.14
C LEU A 134 -13.73 7.84 14.27
N GLY A 135 -13.34 6.66 13.77
CA GLY A 135 -14.18 5.82 12.91
C GLY A 135 -14.51 6.45 11.56
N MET A 136 -13.81 7.52 11.17
CA MET A 136 -14.02 8.24 9.91
C MET A 136 -13.32 7.57 8.72
N GLY A 137 -12.59 6.48 8.96
CA GLY A 137 -11.82 5.80 7.91
C GLY A 137 -10.68 6.68 7.39
N ASP A 138 -9.77 6.07 6.63
CA ASP A 138 -8.54 6.72 6.21
C ASP A 138 -8.77 7.63 4.99
N ILE A 139 -9.35 8.82 5.23
CA ILE A 139 -9.61 9.85 4.21
C ILE A 139 -8.30 10.23 3.49
N LEU A 140 -7.17 10.20 4.18
CA LEU A 140 -5.86 10.52 3.60
C LEU A 140 -5.28 9.37 2.78
N SER A 141 -5.47 8.10 3.14
CA SER A 141 -5.13 6.98 2.22
C SER A 141 -6.02 6.95 0.98
N LEU A 142 -7.27 7.43 1.09
CA LEU A 142 -8.12 7.68 -0.08
C LEU A 142 -7.57 8.82 -0.93
N ILE A 143 -7.01 9.88 -0.31
CA ILE A 143 -6.35 10.99 -1.00
C ILE A 143 -5.00 10.58 -1.59
N GLU A 144 -4.17 9.78 -0.92
CA GLU A 144 -2.89 9.28 -1.46
C GLU A 144 -3.10 8.24 -2.55
N LYS A 145 -4.07 7.32 -2.40
CA LYS A 145 -4.49 6.48 -3.52
C LYS A 145 -5.10 7.31 -4.63
N ALA A 146 -5.84 8.39 -4.32
CA ALA A 146 -6.30 9.33 -5.33
C ALA A 146 -5.12 10.05 -5.98
N GLU A 147 -4.06 10.44 -5.27
CA GLU A 147 -2.87 11.12 -5.80
C GLU A 147 -2.02 10.19 -6.66
N GLU A 148 -1.79 8.93 -6.25
CA GLU A 148 -1.15 7.89 -7.07
C GLU A 148 -2.01 7.48 -8.29
N THR A 149 -3.34 7.66 -8.21
CA THR A 149 -4.27 7.42 -9.33
C THR A 149 -4.66 8.68 -10.09
N MET A 150 -4.19 9.87 -9.68
CA MET A 150 -4.48 11.16 -10.29
C MET A 150 -3.60 11.39 -11.52
N ASP A 151 -3.72 10.46 -12.45
CA ASP A 151 -3.54 10.74 -13.85
C ASP A 151 -4.82 11.40 -14.38
N VAL A 152 -5.10 12.62 -13.90
CA VAL A 152 -6.28 13.43 -14.29
C VAL A 152 -6.36 13.53 -15.82
N GLN A 153 -5.22 13.51 -16.49
CA GLN A 153 -5.10 13.47 -17.94
C GLN A 153 -5.65 12.16 -18.52
N LYS A 154 -5.17 10.99 -18.06
CA LYS A 154 -5.68 9.68 -18.51
C LYS A 154 -7.12 9.43 -18.12
N ALA A 155 -7.59 9.94 -16.98
CA ALA A 155 -8.99 9.86 -16.57
C ALA A 155 -9.89 10.67 -17.52
N LYS A 156 -9.49 11.91 -17.87
CA LYS A 156 -10.19 12.74 -18.87
C LYS A 156 -10.15 12.13 -20.29
N GLU A 157 -9.04 11.52 -20.68
CA GLU A 157 -8.92 10.81 -21.96
C GLU A 157 -9.82 9.58 -22.02
N LEU A 158 -9.86 8.79 -20.94
CA LEU A 158 -10.74 7.63 -20.82
C LEU A 158 -12.21 8.06 -20.84
N GLU A 159 -12.58 9.11 -20.10
CA GLU A 159 -13.92 9.69 -20.13
C GLU A 159 -14.30 10.13 -21.55
N ARG A 160 -13.39 10.84 -22.25
CA ARG A 160 -13.59 11.26 -23.64
C ARG A 160 -13.78 10.07 -24.58
N LYS A 161 -12.95 9.02 -24.47
CA LYS A 161 -13.07 7.78 -25.26
C LYS A 161 -14.38 7.06 -24.98
N ILE A 162 -14.78 6.97 -23.71
CA ILE A 162 -16.06 6.39 -23.28
C ILE A 162 -17.24 7.17 -23.87
N ARG A 163 -17.24 8.51 -23.77
CA ARG A 163 -18.27 9.38 -24.37
C ARG A 163 -18.35 9.22 -25.88
N LYS A 164 -17.23 9.00 -26.56
CA LYS A 164 -17.15 8.75 -28.02
C LYS A 164 -17.42 7.30 -28.42
N SER A 165 -17.72 6.40 -27.47
CA SER A 165 -17.87 4.95 -27.72
C SER A 165 -16.61 4.26 -28.29
N GLU A 166 -15.45 4.85 -28.07
CA GLU A 166 -14.13 4.39 -28.53
C GLU A 166 -13.44 3.47 -27.51
N PHE A 167 -14.18 2.85 -26.58
CA PHE A 167 -13.59 1.93 -25.60
C PHE A 167 -13.05 0.67 -26.29
N THR A 168 -11.73 0.47 -26.29
CA THR A 168 -11.04 -0.61 -27.01
C THR A 168 -10.64 -1.77 -26.11
N LEU A 169 -10.19 -2.90 -26.68
CA LEU A 169 -9.63 -4.01 -25.90
C LEU A 169 -8.31 -3.63 -25.21
N GLU A 170 -7.57 -2.67 -25.76
CA GLU A 170 -6.37 -2.13 -25.14
C GLU A 170 -6.71 -1.34 -23.87
N ASP A 171 -7.72 -0.46 -23.94
CA ASP A 171 -8.21 0.25 -22.75
C ASP A 171 -8.72 -0.75 -21.69
N PHE A 172 -9.43 -1.81 -22.11
CA PHE A 172 -9.92 -2.86 -21.21
C PHE A 172 -8.77 -3.60 -20.50
N ARG A 173 -7.72 -4.00 -21.24
CA ARG A 173 -6.51 -4.60 -20.65
C ARG A 173 -5.85 -3.68 -19.63
N ASP A 174 -5.70 -2.41 -19.99
CA ASP A 174 -5.00 -1.44 -19.15
C ASP A 174 -5.77 -1.16 -17.85
N GLN A 175 -7.12 -1.19 -17.88
CA GLN A 175 -7.94 -1.17 -16.67
C GLN A 175 -7.72 -2.40 -15.79
N LEU A 176 -7.70 -3.61 -16.37
CA LEU A 176 -7.45 -4.83 -15.61
C LEU A 176 -6.06 -4.86 -14.98
N ARG A 177 -5.04 -4.31 -15.67
CA ARG A 177 -3.69 -4.15 -15.11
C ARG A 177 -3.65 -3.19 -13.92
N ARG A 178 -4.45 -2.13 -13.94
CA ARG A 178 -4.57 -1.20 -12.80
C ARG A 178 -5.19 -1.88 -11.60
N ILE A 179 -6.28 -2.61 -11.82
CA ILE A 179 -6.93 -3.41 -10.77
C ILE A 179 -5.94 -4.40 -10.15
N ARG A 180 -5.11 -5.09 -10.97
CA ARG A 180 -4.03 -5.97 -10.46
C ARG A 180 -3.01 -5.24 -9.59
N LYS A 181 -2.64 -3.99 -9.93
CA LYS A 181 -1.65 -3.21 -9.18
C LYS A 181 -2.16 -2.76 -7.81
N MET A 182 -3.47 -2.67 -7.62
CA MET A 182 -4.08 -2.17 -6.38
C MET A 182 -4.24 -3.25 -5.29
N GLY A 183 -3.82 -4.49 -5.54
CA GLY A 183 -3.90 -5.62 -4.60
C GLY A 183 -5.11 -6.52 -4.84
N SER A 184 -5.35 -7.48 -3.93
CA SER A 184 -6.50 -8.39 -4.05
C SER A 184 -7.80 -7.58 -3.94
N LEU A 185 -8.73 -7.78 -4.89
CA LEU A 185 -10.07 -7.18 -4.84
C LEU A 185 -10.77 -7.45 -3.50
N GLU A 186 -10.39 -8.53 -2.83
CA GLU A 186 -10.86 -8.93 -1.51
C GLU A 186 -10.54 -7.89 -0.42
N GLN A 187 -9.36 -7.24 -0.47
CA GLN A 187 -9.01 -6.15 0.44
C GLN A 187 -9.77 -4.86 0.13
N ILE A 188 -10.08 -4.59 -1.15
CA ILE A 188 -10.86 -3.41 -1.53
C ILE A 188 -12.33 -3.60 -1.14
N LEU A 189 -12.88 -4.80 -1.33
CA LEU A 189 -14.25 -5.14 -0.97
C LEU A 189 -14.47 -5.22 0.54
N SER A 190 -13.45 -5.61 1.32
CA SER A 190 -13.53 -5.61 2.79
C SER A 190 -13.49 -4.21 3.41
N MET A 191 -13.03 -3.20 2.65
CA MET A 191 -12.96 -1.81 3.09
C MET A 191 -14.23 -0.99 2.80
N ILE A 192 -15.22 -1.54 2.09
CA ILE A 192 -16.48 -0.82 1.77
C ILE A 192 -17.59 -1.25 2.75
N PRO A 193 -18.09 -0.36 3.64
CA PRO A 193 -19.17 -0.67 4.57
C PRO A 193 -20.46 -1.05 3.83
N GLY A 194 -21.06 -2.19 4.18
CA GLY A 194 -22.36 -2.63 3.65
C GLY A 194 -22.31 -3.54 2.41
N LEU A 195 -21.17 -3.67 1.71
CA LEU A 195 -21.05 -4.60 0.57
C LEU A 195 -20.73 -6.05 0.96
N SER A 196 -20.22 -6.29 2.18
CA SER A 196 -19.90 -7.64 2.69
C SER A 196 -21.12 -8.57 2.83
N GLN A 197 -22.33 -7.99 2.85
CA GLN A 197 -23.60 -8.73 2.96
C GLN A 197 -24.20 -9.13 1.60
N MET A 198 -23.68 -8.61 0.47
CA MET A 198 -24.17 -8.98 -0.86
C MET A 198 -23.58 -10.31 -1.31
N LYS A 199 -24.36 -11.40 -1.15
CA LYS A 199 -23.98 -12.79 -1.54
C LYS A 199 -23.51 -12.96 -2.99
N GLN A 200 -23.82 -12.01 -3.88
CA GLN A 200 -23.44 -12.05 -5.30
C GLN A 200 -21.94 -11.78 -5.55
N PHE A 201 -21.23 -11.18 -4.58
CA PHE A 201 -19.81 -10.84 -4.71
C PHE A 201 -18.86 -11.74 -3.90
N LYS A 202 -19.38 -12.59 -2.99
CA LYS A 202 -18.57 -13.53 -2.18
C LYS A 202 -17.79 -14.56 -2.99
N ASN A 203 -18.21 -14.84 -4.23
CA ASN A 203 -17.59 -15.86 -5.09
C ASN A 203 -16.82 -15.27 -6.28
N LEU A 204 -16.63 -13.95 -6.33
CA LEU A 204 -15.74 -13.31 -7.30
C LEU A 204 -14.29 -13.38 -6.81
N GLN A 205 -13.80 -14.61 -6.60
CA GLN A 205 -12.36 -14.86 -6.58
C GLN A 205 -11.88 -14.70 -8.02
N ILE A 206 -11.49 -13.48 -8.38
CA ILE A 206 -10.78 -13.24 -9.63
C ILE A 206 -9.39 -13.83 -9.41
N ASP A 207 -9.19 -15.06 -9.88
CA ASP A 207 -7.89 -15.74 -9.86
C ASP A 207 -6.88 -14.85 -10.61
N GLU A 208 -5.77 -14.50 -9.94
CA GLU A 208 -4.68 -13.73 -10.55
C GLU A 208 -4.21 -14.37 -11.86
N ARG A 209 -4.29 -15.69 -11.96
CA ARG A 209 -3.95 -16.46 -13.17
C ARG A 209 -4.90 -16.16 -14.32
N GLU A 210 -6.17 -15.86 -14.04
CA GLU A 210 -7.16 -15.50 -15.07
C GLU A 210 -6.86 -14.11 -15.66
N LEU A 211 -6.40 -13.17 -14.84
CA LEU A 211 -5.95 -11.84 -15.31
C LEU A 211 -4.72 -11.93 -16.21
N VAL A 212 -3.74 -12.76 -15.84
CA VAL A 212 -2.55 -13.02 -16.68
C VAL A 212 -2.95 -13.65 -18.02
N ARG A 213 -3.92 -14.58 -18.04
CA ARG A 213 -4.44 -15.16 -19.29
C ARG A 213 -5.13 -14.13 -20.17
N ILE A 214 -5.96 -13.26 -19.59
CA ILE A 214 -6.63 -12.18 -20.32
C ILE A 214 -5.58 -11.25 -20.97
N GLU A 215 -4.54 -10.89 -20.22
CA GLU A 215 -3.44 -10.07 -20.70
C GLU A 215 -2.69 -10.75 -21.86
N ALA A 216 -2.38 -12.04 -21.74
CA ALA A 216 -1.76 -12.82 -22.80
C ALA A 216 -2.62 -12.86 -24.07
N ILE A 217 -3.93 -13.12 -23.95
CA ILE A 217 -4.87 -13.14 -25.07
C ILE A 217 -4.88 -11.80 -25.82
N ILE A 218 -4.97 -10.67 -25.11
CA ILE A 218 -5.02 -9.34 -25.73
C ILE A 218 -3.67 -8.98 -26.37
N ASN A 219 -2.55 -9.36 -25.75
CA ASN A 219 -1.22 -9.12 -26.30
C ASN A 219 -0.98 -9.92 -27.60
N SER A 220 -1.61 -11.08 -27.78
CA SER A 220 -1.53 -11.89 -29.00
C SER A 220 -2.45 -11.42 -30.15
N MET A 221 -3.19 -10.33 -29.95
CA MET A 221 -3.96 -9.63 -30.99
C MET A 221 -3.13 -8.57 -31.70
N THR A 222 -3.47 -8.30 -32.96
CA THR A 222 -2.91 -7.15 -33.69
C THR A 222 -3.54 -5.84 -33.21
N LYS A 223 -2.88 -4.70 -33.48
CA LYS A 223 -3.43 -3.38 -33.15
C LYS A 223 -4.84 -3.17 -33.71
N GLU A 224 -5.07 -3.62 -34.95
CA GLU A 224 -6.37 -3.53 -35.61
C GLU A 224 -7.46 -4.34 -34.88
N GLU A 225 -7.13 -5.55 -34.43
CA GLU A 225 -8.06 -6.42 -33.69
C GLU A 225 -8.38 -5.87 -32.29
N ARG A 226 -7.43 -5.19 -31.65
CA ARG A 226 -7.68 -4.52 -30.35
C ARG A 226 -8.59 -3.31 -30.49
N LEU A 227 -8.44 -2.56 -31.59
CA LEU A 227 -9.27 -1.39 -31.89
C LEU A 227 -10.67 -1.78 -32.37
N ARG A 228 -10.79 -2.86 -33.16
CA ARG A 228 -12.04 -3.35 -33.76
C ARG A 228 -12.28 -4.83 -33.48
N PRO A 229 -12.73 -5.20 -32.27
CA PRO A 229 -12.91 -6.60 -31.86
C PRO A 229 -13.90 -7.38 -32.75
N GLU A 230 -14.83 -6.68 -33.40
CA GLU A 230 -15.79 -7.20 -34.38
C GLU A 230 -15.15 -7.94 -35.57
N ILE A 231 -13.89 -7.66 -35.94
CA ILE A 231 -13.22 -8.37 -37.04
C ILE A 231 -12.69 -9.76 -36.64
N ILE A 232 -12.73 -10.11 -35.34
CA ILE A 232 -12.16 -11.35 -34.79
C ILE A 232 -13.05 -12.56 -35.13
N ASN A 233 -12.80 -13.09 -36.32
CA ASN A 233 -13.39 -14.31 -36.85
C ASN A 233 -12.70 -15.58 -36.34
N GLY A 234 -13.22 -16.76 -36.71
CA GLY A 234 -12.71 -18.05 -36.23
C GLY A 234 -11.23 -18.31 -36.55
N LYS A 235 -10.73 -17.86 -37.71
CA LYS A 235 -9.30 -17.99 -38.08
C LYS A 235 -8.42 -17.14 -37.14
N ARG A 236 -8.81 -15.89 -36.88
CA ARG A 236 -8.11 -15.00 -35.94
C ARG A 236 -8.12 -15.55 -34.52
N ARG A 237 -9.25 -16.11 -34.05
CA ARG A 237 -9.33 -16.74 -32.72
C ARG A 237 -8.37 -17.92 -32.57
N LYS A 238 -8.24 -18.79 -33.58
CA LYS A 238 -7.25 -19.88 -33.57
C LYS A 238 -5.82 -19.37 -33.47
N ARG A 239 -5.48 -18.32 -34.23
CA ARG A 239 -4.15 -17.68 -34.18
C ARG A 239 -3.85 -17.09 -32.80
N ILE A 240 -4.81 -16.33 -32.24
CA ILE A 240 -4.68 -15.71 -30.93
C ILE A 240 -4.50 -16.80 -29.86
N ALA A 241 -5.33 -17.84 -29.88
CA ALA A 241 -5.28 -18.97 -28.95
C ALA A 241 -3.89 -19.63 -28.92
N TYR A 242 -3.33 -19.90 -30.10
CA TYR A 242 -1.97 -20.44 -30.22
C TYR A 242 -0.92 -19.48 -29.66
N GLY A 243 -1.02 -18.18 -30.00
CA GLY A 243 -0.08 -17.16 -29.53
C GLY A 243 -0.16 -16.83 -28.04
N SER A 244 -1.30 -17.07 -27.38
CA SER A 244 -1.47 -16.82 -25.94
C SER A 244 -1.40 -18.07 -25.08
N GLY A 245 -1.28 -19.27 -25.66
CA GLY A 245 -1.32 -20.53 -24.93
C GLY A 245 -2.71 -20.82 -24.32
N THR A 246 -3.77 -20.31 -24.94
CA THR A 246 -5.15 -20.44 -24.44
C THR A 246 -6.06 -21.11 -25.46
N THR A 247 -7.31 -21.34 -25.09
CA THR A 247 -8.32 -21.95 -25.96
C THR A 247 -9.17 -20.90 -26.69
N VAL A 248 -9.83 -21.31 -27.77
CA VAL A 248 -10.82 -20.48 -28.48
C VAL A 248 -12.01 -20.13 -27.57
N GLN A 249 -12.36 -21.02 -26.63
CA GLN A 249 -13.44 -20.81 -25.66
C GLN A 249 -13.12 -19.66 -24.70
N GLU A 250 -11.89 -19.60 -24.19
CA GLU A 250 -11.42 -18.50 -23.34
C GLU A 250 -11.45 -17.15 -24.08
N ILE A 251 -11.08 -17.13 -25.36
CA ILE A 251 -11.18 -15.92 -26.20
C ILE A 251 -12.64 -15.49 -26.36
N ASN A 252 -13.55 -16.44 -26.59
CA ASN A 252 -14.99 -16.14 -26.71
C ASN A 252 -15.54 -15.54 -25.42
N ARG A 253 -15.15 -16.09 -24.27
CA ARG A 253 -15.54 -15.58 -22.95
C ARG A 253 -15.03 -14.16 -22.73
N LEU A 254 -13.76 -13.89 -23.07
CA LEU A 254 -13.18 -12.55 -23.00
C LEU A 254 -13.94 -11.55 -23.89
N LEU A 255 -14.20 -11.90 -25.16
CA LEU A 255 -14.93 -11.02 -26.07
C LEU A 255 -16.37 -10.78 -25.61
N LYS A 256 -17.02 -11.77 -25.00
CA LYS A 256 -18.34 -11.61 -24.39
C LYS A 256 -18.29 -10.64 -23.23
N ASN A 257 -17.37 -10.84 -22.28
CA ASN A 257 -17.19 -9.96 -21.11
C ASN A 257 -16.89 -8.52 -21.55
N TYR A 258 -15.99 -8.32 -22.50
CA TYR A 258 -15.68 -7.01 -23.07
C TYR A 258 -16.94 -6.33 -23.67
N ASN A 259 -17.76 -7.07 -24.42
CA ASN A 259 -18.97 -6.53 -25.00
C ASN A 259 -20.03 -6.18 -23.95
N GLU A 260 -20.14 -6.96 -22.87
CA GLU A 260 -21.01 -6.68 -21.73
C GLU A 260 -20.56 -5.41 -21.00
N THR A 261 -19.26 -5.28 -20.70
CA THR A 261 -18.68 -4.06 -20.13
C THR A 261 -18.90 -2.86 -21.05
N LYS A 262 -18.69 -3.00 -22.37
CA LYS A 262 -18.94 -1.93 -23.35
C LYS A 262 -20.41 -1.52 -23.39
N LYS A 263 -21.35 -2.47 -23.28
CA LYS A 263 -22.80 -2.19 -23.20
C LYS A 263 -23.16 -1.45 -21.91
N MET A 264 -22.59 -1.86 -20.79
CA MET A 264 -22.76 -1.20 -19.49
C MET A 264 -22.26 0.25 -19.57
N ILE A 265 -21.04 0.48 -20.05
CA ILE A 265 -20.48 1.82 -20.24
C ILE A 265 -21.37 2.69 -21.15
N LYS A 266 -21.92 2.13 -22.22
CA LYS A 266 -22.88 2.82 -23.11
C LYS A 266 -24.22 3.15 -22.46
N SER A 267 -24.72 2.31 -21.55
CA SER A 267 -26.00 2.57 -20.86
C SER A 267 -25.85 3.65 -19.78
N PHE A 268 -24.73 3.66 -19.07
CA PHE A 268 -24.39 4.72 -18.11
C PHE A 268 -24.21 6.09 -18.79
N THR A 269 -23.56 6.15 -19.95
CA THR A 269 -23.42 7.40 -20.74
C THR A 269 -24.73 7.92 -21.33
N LYS A 270 -25.70 7.04 -21.65
CA LYS A 270 -27.03 7.46 -22.14
C LYS A 270 -27.97 7.99 -21.05
N LYS A 271 -27.90 7.47 -19.81
CA LYS A 271 -28.75 7.97 -18.70
C LYS A 271 -28.34 9.35 -18.19
N GLY A 272 -27.12 9.81 -18.45
CA GLY A 272 -26.67 11.18 -18.11
C GLY A 272 -27.32 12.32 -18.88
N LYS A 273 -28.20 12.05 -19.87
CA LYS A 273 -28.92 13.08 -20.65
C LYS A 273 -30.29 13.49 -20.07
N LYS A 274 -30.86 12.76 -19.12
CA LYS A 274 -32.12 13.14 -18.45
C LYS A 274 -32.07 12.75 -16.96
N GLY A 275 -31.71 13.71 -16.11
CA GLY A 275 -31.90 13.66 -14.67
C GLY A 275 -30.80 12.92 -13.87
N LYS A 276 -30.03 13.71 -13.10
CA LYS A 276 -28.95 13.33 -12.18
C LYS A 276 -27.69 12.76 -12.87
N ARG A 277 -26.67 13.64 -12.98
CA ARG A 277 -25.28 13.27 -13.24
C ARG A 277 -24.83 12.33 -12.13
N ILE A 278 -24.78 11.02 -12.41
CA ILE A 278 -23.87 10.13 -11.67
C ILE A 278 -22.53 10.32 -12.38
N ASN A 279 -21.57 10.86 -11.66
CA ASN A 279 -20.25 11.15 -12.19
C ASN A 279 -19.59 9.81 -12.52
N LEU A 280 -19.10 9.63 -13.75
CA LEU A 280 -18.38 8.39 -14.11
C LEU A 280 -17.13 8.18 -13.23
N ILE A 281 -16.63 9.28 -12.67
CA ILE A 281 -15.62 9.38 -11.64
C ILE A 281 -16.01 8.50 -10.43
N ASP A 282 -17.26 8.52 -9.98
CA ASP A 282 -17.70 7.78 -8.79
C ASP A 282 -17.84 6.26 -9.01
N PHE A 283 -17.72 5.77 -10.25
CA PHE A 283 -17.74 4.34 -10.56
C PHE A 283 -16.32 3.74 -10.69
N PHE A 284 -15.31 4.59 -10.86
CA PHE A 284 -13.92 4.20 -11.08
C PHE A 284 -12.94 4.80 -10.03
N HIS A 285 -13.43 5.65 -9.13
CA HIS A 285 -12.82 5.97 -7.83
C HIS A 285 -13.39 5.04 -6.76
#